data_AF-A0A7C3LMC7-F1
#
_entry.id   AF-A0A7C3LMC7-F1
#
_cell.length_a   1.000
_cell.length_b   1.000
_cell.length_c   1.000
_cell.angle_alpha   90.00
_cell.angle_beta   90.00
_cell.angle_gamma   90.00
#
_symmetry.space_group_name_H-M   'P 1'
#
loop_
_entity.id
_entity.type
_entity.pdbx_description
1 polymer ?
#
loop_
_entity_poly.entity_id
_entity_poly.type
_entity_poly.pdbx_seq_one_letter_code
_entity_poly.pdbx_strand_id
1 'polypeptide(L)' 'DPDARKKIIMDDNPKTLGGLKVTELVTVDGFQYKLEDGGWMLIRFSGTEPILRVYTETRHGDKVQAILQDGLKVAGIK' A
#
# COMPACT_ATOMS: atom_id res chain seq x y z
N ASP A 1 0.10 -16.09 8.43
CA ASP A 1 1.44 -16.26 7.85
C ASP A 1 1.86 -14.97 7.14
N PRO A 2 2.92 -14.27 7.63
CA PRO A 2 3.47 -13.07 7.00
C PRO A 2 4.02 -13.32 5.58
N ASP A 3 4.61 -14.47 5.28
CA ASP A 3 5.27 -14.69 3.98
C ASP A 3 4.26 -14.95 2.87
N ALA A 4 3.22 -15.74 3.15
CA ALA A 4 2.05 -15.84 2.25
C ALA A 4 1.43 -14.47 1.95
N ARG A 5 1.37 -13.58 2.96
CA ARG A 5 0.81 -12.23 2.82
C ARG A 5 1.68 -11.32 1.96
N LYS A 6 3.01 -11.37 2.12
CA LYS A 6 3.96 -10.66 1.25
C LYS A 6 3.80 -11.09 -0.21
N LYS A 7 3.58 -12.38 -0.46
CA LYS A 7 3.34 -12.89 -1.82
C LYS A 7 2.07 -12.29 -2.42
N ILE A 8 0.97 -12.24 -1.67
CA ILE A 8 -0.29 -11.60 -2.11
C ILE A 8 -0.04 -10.14 -2.54
N ILE A 9 0.67 -9.36 -1.71
CA ILE A 9 0.97 -7.96 -1.98
C ILE A 9 1.81 -7.78 -3.26
N MET A 10 2.80 -8.65 -3.47
CA MET A 10 3.67 -8.62 -4.66
C MET A 10 2.90 -8.97 -5.94
N ASP A 11 1.99 -9.94 -5.86
CA ASP A 11 1.25 -10.44 -7.02
C ASP A 11 0.13 -9.47 -7.46
N ASP A 12 -0.44 -8.68 -6.55
CA ASP A 12 -1.58 -7.78 -6.83
C ASP A 12 -1.26 -6.70 -7.89
N ASN A 13 -0.02 -6.17 -7.88
CA ASN A 13 0.51 -5.22 -8.87
C ASN A 13 -0.50 -4.12 -9.32
N PRO A 14 -1.07 -3.36 -8.38
CA PRO A 14 -2.14 -2.40 -8.67
C PRO A 14 -1.64 -1.30 -9.61
N LYS A 15 -2.44 -0.97 -10.63
CA LYS A 15 -2.15 0.15 -11.54
C LYS A 15 -2.61 1.49 -10.99
N THR A 16 -3.56 1.48 -10.06
CA THR A 16 -4.10 2.66 -9.40
C THR A 16 -4.39 2.40 -7.93
N LEU A 17 -4.26 3.42 -7.09
CA LEU A 17 -4.68 3.43 -5.69
C LEU A 17 -5.41 4.74 -5.39
N GLY A 18 -6.63 4.68 -4.84
CA GLY A 18 -7.47 5.87 -4.67
C GLY A 18 -7.74 6.61 -5.98
N GLY A 19 -7.72 5.89 -7.11
CA GLY A 19 -7.81 6.45 -8.45
C GLY A 19 -6.62 7.31 -8.88
N LEU A 20 -5.46 7.19 -8.22
CA LEU A 20 -4.19 7.77 -8.66
C LEU A 20 -3.33 6.66 -9.27
N LYS A 21 -2.66 6.92 -10.40
CA LYS A 21 -1.77 5.96 -11.04
C LYS A 21 -0.58 5.63 -10.14
N VAL A 22 -0.25 4.35 -10.04
CA VAL A 22 1.00 3.87 -9.42
C VAL A 22 2.15 4.03 -10.41
N THR A 23 3.22 4.69 -9.99
CA THR A 23 4.38 4.99 -10.81
C THR A 23 5.57 4.08 -10.52
N GLU A 24 5.70 3.61 -9.27
CA GLU A 24 6.82 2.79 -8.83
C GLU A 24 6.43 1.96 -7.59
N LEU A 25 7.06 0.78 -7.43
CA LEU A 25 7.01 -0.02 -6.20
C LEU A 25 8.43 -0.13 -5.62
N VAL A 26 8.60 0.28 -4.36
CA VAL A 26 9.85 0.18 -3.59
C VAL A 26 9.67 -0.81 -2.43
N THR A 27 10.57 -1.78 -2.29
CA THR A 27 10.43 -2.92 -1.35
C THR A 27 11.46 -2.96 -0.21
N VAL A 28 12.16 -1.85 0.05
CA VAL A 28 13.27 -1.80 1.02
C VAL A 28 12.79 -1.90 2.49
N ASP A 29 11.66 -1.26 2.84
CA ASP A 29 11.10 -1.27 4.20
C ASP A 29 9.57 -1.38 4.19
N GLY A 30 9.10 -2.52 3.68
CA GLY A 30 7.69 -2.75 3.37
C GLY A 30 7.43 -2.60 1.87
N PHE A 31 6.21 -2.29 1.48
CA PHE A 31 5.78 -2.16 0.09
C PHE A 31 5.27 -0.75 -0.13
N GLN A 32 6.15 0.12 -0.64
CA GLN A 32 5.82 1.52 -0.92
C GLN A 32 5.46 1.69 -2.39
N TYR A 33 4.23 2.09 -2.67
CA TYR A 33 3.72 2.41 -3.99
C TYR A 33 3.77 3.93 -4.16
N LYS A 34 4.60 4.42 -5.08
CA LYS A 34 4.65 5.84 -5.47
C LYS A 34 3.46 6.16 -6.37
N LEU A 35 2.87 7.34 -6.18
CA LEU A 35 1.68 7.79 -6.89
C LEU A 35 2.02 8.97 -7.82
N GLU A 36 1.20 9.16 -8.86
CA GLU A 36 1.43 10.21 -9.87
C GLU A 36 1.33 11.64 -9.35
N ASP A 37 0.70 11.86 -8.19
CA ASP A 37 0.63 13.16 -7.52
C ASP A 37 1.91 13.49 -6.71
N GLY A 38 2.91 12.60 -6.75
CA GLY A 38 4.14 12.67 -5.97
C GLY A 38 4.01 12.10 -4.55
N GLY A 39 2.81 11.66 -4.17
CA GLY A 39 2.54 10.98 -2.91
C GLY A 39 2.90 9.49 -2.94
N TRP A 40 2.45 8.77 -1.92
CA TRP A 40 2.71 7.33 -1.78
C TRP A 40 1.70 6.62 -0.86
N MET A 41 1.64 5.30 -0.99
CA MET A 41 1.01 4.37 -0.04
C MET A 41 2.05 3.36 0.42
N LEU A 42 2.08 3.02 1.71
CA LEU A 42 3.03 2.07 2.29
C LEU A 42 2.31 0.99 3.09
N ILE A 43 2.57 -0.27 2.75
CA ILE A 43 2.21 -1.43 3.58
C ILE A 43 3.44 -1.90 4.35
N ARG A 44 3.33 -2.00 5.68
CA ARG A 44 4.43 -2.47 6.54
C ARG A 44 3.95 -3.46 7.59
N PHE A 45 4.68 -4.56 7.72
CA PHE A 45 4.49 -5.54 8.79
C PHE A 45 5.20 -5.05 10.05
N SER A 46 4.57 -5.16 11.21
CA SER A 46 5.25 -4.91 12.48
C SER A 46 6.21 -6.05 12.80
N GLY A 47 7.42 -5.72 13.25
CA GLY A 47 8.41 -6.72 13.67
C GLY A 47 8.19 -7.24 15.10
N THR A 48 7.42 -6.52 15.91
CA THR A 48 7.23 -6.81 17.34
C THR A 48 5.79 -7.17 17.71
N GLU A 49 4.84 -6.96 16.78
CA GLU A 49 3.42 -7.15 17.03
C GLU A 49 2.79 -7.88 15.84
N PRO A 50 1.73 -8.69 16.03
CA PRO A 50 1.07 -9.40 14.93
C PRO A 50 0.11 -8.48 14.15
N ILE A 51 0.58 -7.31 13.71
CA ILE A 51 -0.22 -6.32 12.99
C ILE A 51 0.47 -5.84 11.70
N LEU A 52 -0.35 -5.37 10.76
CA LEU A 52 0.04 -4.73 9.51
C LEU A 52 -0.47 -3.29 9.52
N ARG A 53 0.36 -2.37 9.02
CA ARG A 53 0.05 -0.95 8.94
C ARG A 53 -0.01 -0.52 7.49
N VAL A 54 -0.99 0.33 7.18
CA VAL A 54 -1.14 0.99 5.88
C VAL A 54 -1.07 2.49 6.12
N TYR A 55 -0.15 3.15 5.43
CA TYR A 55 0.06 4.60 5.50
C TYR A 55 -0.10 5.21 4.13
N THR A 56 -0.44 6.49 4.07
CA THR A 56 -0.40 7.24 2.82
C THR A 56 -0.03 8.69 3.06
N GLU A 57 0.61 9.28 2.06
CA GLU A 57 0.79 10.70 1.89
C GLU A 57 0.30 11.05 0.49
N THR A 58 -0.47 12.11 0.35
CA THR A 58 -1.03 12.54 -0.94
C THR A 58 -1.29 14.04 -0.92
N ARG A 59 -1.27 14.66 -2.10
CA ARG A 59 -1.69 16.06 -2.28
C ARG A 59 -3.22 16.20 -2.33
N HIS A 60 -3.94 15.08 -2.40
CA HIS A 60 -5.40 15.00 -2.51
C HIS A 60 -6.01 14.49 -1.20
N GLY A 61 -6.32 15.42 -0.29
CA GLY A 61 -6.87 15.06 1.03
C GLY A 61 -8.17 14.24 0.98
N ASP A 62 -8.99 14.47 -0.05
CA ASP A 62 -10.22 13.72 -0.32
C ASP A 62 -9.98 12.26 -0.72
N LYS A 63 -8.78 11.93 -1.24
CA LYS A 63 -8.41 10.58 -1.67
C LYS A 63 -7.80 9.71 -0.56
N VAL A 64 -7.43 10.29 0.59
CA VAL A 64 -6.73 9.58 1.67
C VAL A 64 -7.44 8.28 2.05
N GLN A 65 -8.76 8.33 2.29
CA GLN A 65 -9.50 7.14 2.69
C GLN A 65 -9.55 6.09 1.58
N ALA A 66 -9.71 6.50 0.33
CA ALA A 66 -9.72 5.58 -0.80
C ALA A 66 -8.37 4.87 -0.97
N ILE A 67 -7.25 5.60 -0.85
CA ILE A 67 -5.90 5.03 -0.93
C ILE A 67 -5.67 4.00 0.19
N LEU A 68 -6.07 4.34 1.42
CA LEU A 68 -5.93 3.42 2.57
C LEU A 68 -6.78 2.16 2.40
N GLN A 69 -8.03 2.29 1.91
CA GLN A 69 -8.88 1.12 1.64
C GLN A 69 -8.29 0.23 0.55
N ASP A 70 -7.77 0.81 -0.54
CA ASP A 70 -7.12 0.03 -1.59
C ASP A 70 -5.85 -0.65 -1.07
N GLY A 71 -5.06 0.01 -0.22
CA GLY A 71 -3.91 -0.63 0.45
C GLY A 71 -4.29 -1.85 1.30
N LEU A 72 -5.44 -1.84 1.96
CA LEU A 72 -5.94 -3.02 2.69
C LEU A 72 -6.37 -4.15 1.75
N LYS A 73 -6.94 -3.84 0.58
CA LYS A 73 -7.30 -4.84 -0.45
C LYS A 73 -6.06 -5.46 -1.08
N VAL A 74 -5.05 -4.65 -1.40
CA VAL A 74 -3.73 -5.11 -1.88
C VAL A 74 -3.10 -6.08 -0.86
N ALA A 75 -3.27 -5.80 0.44
CA ALA A 75 -2.85 -6.72 1.50
C ALA A 75 -3.76 -7.96 1.67
N GLY A 76 -4.85 -8.10 0.92
CA GLY A 76 -5.82 -9.19 1.06
C GLY A 76 -6.53 -9.21 2.41
N ILE A 77 -6.72 -8.05 3.04
CA ILE A 77 -7.41 -7.90 4.33
C ILE A 77 -8.89 -7.56 4.14
N LYS A 78 -9.22 -6.85 3.06
CA LYS A 78 -10.58 -6.47 2.67
C LYS A 78 -10.87 -6.88 1.24
#